data_AF-X6MES1-F1
#
_entry.id   AF-X6MES1-F1
#
_cell.length_a   1.000
_cell.length_b   1.000
_cell.length_c   1.000
_cell.angle_alpha   90.00
_cell.angle_beta   90.00
_cell.angle_gamma   90.00
#
_symmetry.space_group_name_H-M   'P 1'
#
loop_
_entity.id
_entity.type
_entity.pdbx_description
1 polymer ?
#
loop_
_entity_poly.entity_id
_entity_poly.type
_entity_poly.pdbx_seq_one_letter_code
_entity_poly.pdbx_strand_id
1 'polypeptide(L)'
;MQALADALKEADKPFDGFDNYYMWLKSMYENKRNLLVEMISKNCNMKPIVPQGTFFVCADASMYINRYQEQTTDSSTHSNLLSLEKSELLPDWKFVAYLIQNKNINVATIPMSAFFEFDEDRAKDDPKCIDLPTSNARSFKNGLTGGKFGYIRFTFCVSEKTILSIGQRFNNVTNFLKDIAHLLLLFYLKTEIKLLQMRIKILKKSFVLKENKHKITSYLVKFFFIVIKNLF
;
A
#
# COMPACT_ATOMS: atom_id res chain seq x y z
N MET A 1 26.99 37.38 -9.46
CA MET A 1 26.59 37.44 -8.03
C MET A 1 25.60 38.56 -7.74
N GLN A 2 25.68 39.72 -8.41
CA GLN A 2 24.76 40.84 -8.22
C GLN A 2 23.27 40.44 -8.31
N ALA A 3 22.87 39.67 -9.32
CA ALA A 3 21.49 39.22 -9.49
C ALA A 3 20.94 38.38 -8.31
N LEU A 4 21.78 37.57 -7.66
CA LEU A 4 21.36 36.81 -6.48
C LEU A 4 21.15 37.73 -5.27
N ALA A 5 22.07 38.68 -5.07
CA ALA A 5 21.94 39.66 -3.99
C ALA A 5 20.68 40.52 -4.16
N ASP A 6 20.36 40.90 -5.40
CA ASP A 6 19.15 41.67 -5.70
C ASP A 6 17.88 40.83 -5.51
N ALA A 7 17.90 39.55 -5.90
CA ALA A 7 16.78 38.63 -5.66
C ALA A 7 16.51 38.41 -4.16
N LEU A 8 17.55 38.32 -3.32
CA LEU A 8 17.38 38.18 -1.87
C LEU A 8 16.78 39.44 -1.25
N LYS A 9 17.21 40.63 -1.67
CA LYS A 9 16.61 41.90 -1.23
C LYS A 9 15.15 42.03 -1.63
N GLU A 10 14.79 41.54 -2.82
CA GLU A 10 13.41 41.52 -3.26
C GLU A 10 12.58 40.53 -2.44
N ALA A 11 13.14 39.35 -2.13
CA ALA A 11 12.48 38.33 -1.33
C ALA A 11 12.16 38.79 0.11
N ASP A 12 12.90 39.76 0.65
CA ASP A 12 12.66 40.36 1.97
C ASP A 12 11.47 41.36 1.99
N LYS A 13 10.94 41.75 0.82
CA LYS A 13 9.79 42.66 0.74
C LYS A 13 8.45 41.92 0.90
N PRO A 14 7.37 42.60 1.33
CA PRO A 14 6.04 42.01 1.43
C PRO A 14 5.57 41.38 0.12
N PHE A 15 4.96 40.19 0.23
CA PHE A 15 4.56 39.39 -0.94
C PHE A 15 3.25 38.65 -0.65
N ASP A 16 2.24 38.83 -1.52
CA ASP A 16 0.95 38.10 -1.48
C ASP A 16 0.26 38.09 -0.09
N GLY A 17 0.33 39.22 0.62
CA GLY A 17 -0.26 39.38 1.95
C GLY A 17 0.59 38.85 3.12
N PHE A 18 1.81 38.38 2.87
CA PHE A 18 2.79 37.97 3.88
C PHE A 18 3.90 39.00 4.05
N ASP A 19 4.58 38.96 5.20
CA ASP A 19 5.69 39.85 5.55
C ASP A 19 6.83 39.81 4.51
N ASN A 20 7.11 38.63 3.96
CA ASN A 20 8.12 38.42 2.94
C ASN A 20 7.86 37.12 2.13
N TYR A 21 8.62 36.93 1.06
CA TYR A 21 8.51 35.77 0.18
C TYR A 21 8.70 34.44 0.91
N TYR A 22 9.60 34.38 1.90
CA TYR A 22 9.89 33.14 2.64
C TYR A 22 8.72 32.69 3.50
N MET A 23 8.00 33.63 4.14
CA MET A 23 6.80 33.33 4.92
C MET A 23 5.66 32.82 4.03
N TRP A 24 5.46 33.45 2.88
CA TRP A 24 4.53 32.96 1.86
C TRP A 24 4.92 31.55 1.40
N LEU A 25 6.19 31.33 1.06
CA LEU A 25 6.70 30.05 0.57
C LEU A 25 6.49 28.93 1.60
N LYS A 26 6.81 29.21 2.87
CA LYS A 26 6.57 28.29 3.98
C LYS A 26 5.09 27.92 4.08
N SER A 27 4.20 28.91 4.12
CA SER A 27 2.75 28.69 4.19
C SER A 27 2.24 27.86 3.01
N MET A 28 2.67 28.18 1.79
CA MET A 28 2.32 27.45 0.57
C MET A 28 2.76 25.97 0.64
N TYR A 29 4.00 25.68 1.05
CA TYR A 29 4.49 24.31 1.15
C TYR A 29 3.88 23.55 2.33
N GLU A 30 3.56 24.21 3.44
CA GLU A 30 2.84 23.59 4.57
C GLU A 30 1.44 23.15 4.15
N ASN A 31 0.71 23.97 3.37
CA ASN A 31 -0.60 23.61 2.83
C ASN A 31 -0.51 22.39 1.90
N LYS A 32 0.45 22.38 0.97
CA LYS A 32 0.69 21.24 0.07
C LYS A 32 1.10 19.97 0.81
N ARG A 33 1.95 20.09 1.84
CA ARG A 33 2.33 18.97 2.72
C ARG A 33 1.10 18.38 3.38
N ASN A 34 0.29 19.21 4.02
CA ASN A 34 -0.91 18.78 4.74
C ASN A 34 -1.90 18.10 3.80
N LEU A 35 -2.10 18.67 2.60
CA LEU A 35 -2.94 18.07 1.56
C LEU A 35 -2.43 16.69 1.13
N LEU A 36 -1.13 16.54 0.85
CA LEU A 36 -0.57 15.25 0.47
C LEU A 36 -0.68 14.22 1.61
N VAL A 37 -0.37 14.61 2.84
CA VAL A 37 -0.50 13.76 4.05
C VAL A 37 -1.94 13.27 4.21
N GLU A 38 -2.91 14.16 4.02
CA GLU A 38 -4.33 13.82 4.06
C GLU A 38 -4.70 12.83 2.97
N MET A 39 -4.28 13.07 1.73
CA MET A 39 -4.55 12.17 0.60
C MET A 39 -3.95 10.78 0.82
N ILE A 40 -2.71 10.69 1.33
CA ILE A 40 -2.05 9.42 1.64
C ILE A 40 -2.82 8.69 2.77
N SER A 41 -3.10 9.39 3.87
CA SER A 41 -3.76 8.77 5.02
C SER A 41 -5.17 8.28 4.70
N LYS A 42 -5.97 9.10 4.02
CA LYS A 42 -7.38 8.79 3.73
C LYS A 42 -7.55 7.81 2.58
N ASN A 43 -6.77 7.94 1.50
CA ASN A 43 -7.06 7.24 0.25
C ASN A 43 -6.19 6.01 0.02
N CYS A 44 -5.04 5.88 0.70
CA CYS A 44 -4.26 4.64 0.66
C CYS A 44 -3.99 4.03 2.03
N ASN A 45 -4.53 4.54 3.15
CA ASN A 45 -4.32 3.94 4.48
C ASN A 45 -2.83 3.66 4.80
N MET A 46 -1.92 4.37 4.15
CA MET A 46 -0.50 4.37 4.48
C MET A 46 -0.31 5.34 5.65
N LYS A 47 0.74 5.14 6.45
CA LYS A 47 1.01 6.03 7.60
C LYS A 47 2.09 7.05 7.20
N PRO A 48 1.73 8.28 6.80
CA PRO A 48 2.72 9.29 6.47
C PRO A 48 3.44 9.81 7.73
N ILE A 49 4.73 10.07 7.57
CA ILE A 49 5.56 10.76 8.54
C ILE A 49 5.54 12.24 8.15
N VAL A 50 4.89 13.07 8.97
CA VAL A 50 4.76 14.52 8.71
C VAL A 50 6.13 15.18 8.85
N PRO A 51 6.70 15.73 7.75
CA PRO A 51 8.02 16.34 7.79
C PRO A 51 7.99 17.70 8.48
N GLN A 52 9.02 18.00 9.28
CA GLN A 52 9.23 19.31 9.91
C GLN A 52 9.91 20.33 8.97
N GLY A 53 10.43 19.86 7.84
CA GLY A 53 11.05 20.66 6.77
C GLY A 53 11.23 19.82 5.51
N THR A 54 11.76 20.39 4.43
CA THR A 54 11.84 19.79 3.07
C THR A 54 10.50 19.71 2.33
N PHE A 55 10.55 19.23 1.09
CA PHE A 55 9.40 19.05 0.20
C PHE A 55 9.08 17.56 -0.07
N PHE A 56 9.45 16.68 0.88
CA PHE A 56 9.20 15.24 0.81
C PHE A 56 8.38 14.72 2.00
N VAL A 57 7.47 13.79 1.74
CA VAL A 57 6.74 13.02 2.76
C VAL A 57 7.13 11.56 2.62
N CYS A 58 7.60 10.94 3.69
CA CYS A 58 7.78 9.50 3.74
C CYS A 58 6.51 8.85 4.27
N ALA A 59 6.16 7.66 3.79
CA ALA A 59 5.01 6.92 4.31
C ALA A 59 5.32 5.44 4.44
N ASP A 60 4.81 4.84 5.52
CA ASP A 60 4.82 3.40 5.73
C ASP A 60 3.83 2.74 4.76
N ALA A 61 4.38 1.98 3.82
CA ALA A 61 3.73 1.16 2.83
C ALA A 61 3.98 -0.34 3.05
N SER A 62 4.54 -0.76 4.19
CA SER A 62 4.90 -2.17 4.49
C SER A 62 3.75 -3.14 4.25
N MET A 63 2.54 -2.77 4.67
CA MET A 63 1.31 -3.54 4.43
C MET A 63 1.06 -3.82 2.94
N TYR A 64 1.31 -2.84 2.08
CA TYR A 64 1.11 -2.98 0.62
C TYR A 64 2.24 -3.76 -0.03
N ILE A 65 3.47 -3.53 0.42
CA ILE A 65 4.67 -4.19 -0.08
C ILE A 65 4.61 -5.69 0.21
N ASN A 66 4.30 -6.08 1.45
CA ASN A 66 4.17 -7.49 1.83
C ASN A 66 3.08 -8.19 1.00
N ARG A 67 1.93 -7.53 0.82
CA ARG A 67 0.84 -8.08 0.00
C ARG A 67 1.21 -8.22 -1.47
N TYR A 68 1.94 -7.25 -2.01
CA TYR A 68 2.46 -7.33 -3.37
C TYR A 68 3.37 -8.56 -3.50
N GLN A 69 4.26 -8.81 -2.53
CA GLN A 69 5.14 -9.97 -2.53
C GLN A 69 4.38 -11.31 -2.48
N GLU A 70 3.40 -11.43 -1.57
CA GLU A 70 2.55 -12.64 -1.43
C GLU A 70 1.86 -13.04 -2.75
N GLN A 71 1.39 -12.06 -3.54
CA GLN A 71 0.74 -12.35 -4.82
C GLN A 71 1.71 -12.83 -5.90
N THR A 72 2.93 -12.28 -5.91
CA THR A 72 3.96 -12.65 -6.89
C THR A 72 4.52 -14.05 -6.64
N THR A 73 4.50 -14.54 -5.40
CA THR A 73 4.97 -15.90 -5.08
C THR A 73 3.99 -16.99 -5.50
N ASP A 74 2.69 -16.69 -5.57
CA ASP A 74 1.64 -17.70 -5.84
C ASP A 74 1.25 -17.82 -7.34
N SER A 75 1.68 -16.88 -8.19
CA SER A 75 1.10 -16.71 -9.52
C SER A 75 2.07 -17.02 -10.67
N SER A 76 1.97 -18.21 -11.27
CA SER A 76 2.59 -18.56 -12.56
C SER A 76 2.00 -17.82 -13.78
N THR A 77 1.28 -16.70 -13.60
CA THR A 77 0.24 -16.26 -14.57
C THR A 77 0.29 -14.77 -14.96
N HIS A 78 1.35 -14.02 -14.64
CA HIS A 78 1.43 -12.59 -15.02
C HIS A 78 2.61 -12.27 -15.95
N SER A 79 2.43 -12.56 -17.24
CA SER A 79 3.49 -12.56 -18.26
C SER A 79 4.20 -11.22 -18.53
N ASN A 80 3.64 -10.08 -18.11
CA ASN A 80 4.24 -8.75 -18.32
C ASN A 80 4.85 -8.14 -17.04
N LEU A 81 4.56 -8.68 -15.85
CA LEU A 81 5.19 -8.29 -14.58
C LEU A 81 6.47 -9.11 -14.29
N LEU A 82 6.64 -10.23 -15.00
CA LEU A 82 7.72 -11.23 -14.86
C LEU A 82 9.16 -10.69 -15.00
N SER A 83 9.38 -9.53 -15.64
CA SER A 83 10.73 -8.98 -15.79
C SER A 83 11.24 -8.34 -14.49
N LEU A 84 10.34 -7.78 -13.67
CA LEU A 84 10.67 -7.21 -12.36
C LEU A 84 10.82 -8.30 -11.28
N GLU A 85 10.05 -9.38 -11.39
CA GLU A 85 10.09 -10.49 -10.43
C GLU A 85 11.44 -11.21 -10.44
N LYS A 86 12.06 -11.38 -11.62
CA LYS A 86 13.39 -12.00 -11.76
C LYS A 86 14.55 -11.10 -11.33
N SER A 87 14.29 -9.84 -11.02
CA SER A 87 15.34 -8.91 -10.60
C SER A 87 15.65 -9.04 -9.11
N GLU A 88 16.92 -8.89 -8.76
CA GLU A 88 17.44 -8.82 -7.38
C GLU A 88 17.04 -7.51 -6.66
N LEU A 89 16.03 -6.80 -7.18
CA LEU A 89 15.55 -5.56 -6.58
C LEU A 89 14.91 -5.80 -5.21
N LEU A 90 15.10 -4.80 -4.34
CA LEU A 90 14.51 -4.77 -3.02
C LEU A 90 12.98 -4.62 -3.08
N PRO A 91 12.25 -5.01 -2.01
CA PRO A 91 10.79 -5.04 -2.00
C PRO A 91 10.13 -3.69 -2.33
N ASP A 92 10.64 -2.59 -1.78
CA ASP A 92 10.12 -1.25 -2.04
C ASP A 92 10.34 -0.82 -3.48
N TRP A 93 11.48 -1.16 -4.11
CA TRP A 93 11.72 -0.92 -5.53
C TRP A 93 10.68 -1.61 -6.42
N LYS A 94 10.40 -2.88 -6.15
CA LYS A 94 9.39 -3.65 -6.92
C LYS A 94 8.01 -3.04 -6.75
N PHE A 95 7.65 -2.64 -5.53
CA PHE A 95 6.38 -1.97 -5.26
C PHE A 95 6.28 -0.60 -5.95
N VAL A 96 7.33 0.23 -5.92
CA VAL A 96 7.36 1.50 -6.65
C VAL A 96 7.21 1.29 -8.15
N ALA A 97 7.90 0.29 -8.72
CA ALA A 97 7.76 -0.05 -10.13
C ALA A 97 6.31 -0.46 -10.46
N TYR A 98 5.66 -1.23 -9.59
CA TYR A 98 4.24 -1.57 -9.72
C TYR A 98 3.33 -0.33 -9.70
N LEU A 99 3.55 0.62 -8.77
CA LEU A 99 2.76 1.86 -8.71
C LEU A 99 2.85 2.67 -10.00
N ILE A 100 4.00 2.66 -10.66
CA ILE A 100 4.26 3.35 -11.93
C ILE A 100 3.61 2.61 -13.10
N GLN A 101 3.81 1.30 -13.20
CA GLN A 101 3.37 0.51 -14.35
C GLN A 101 1.87 0.22 -14.36
N ASN A 102 1.23 0.18 -13.20
CA ASN A 102 -0.20 -0.05 -13.12
C ASN A 102 -0.96 1.16 -13.68
N LYS A 103 -1.62 1.01 -14.83
CA LYS A 103 -2.34 2.08 -15.54
C LYS A 103 -3.42 2.78 -14.70
N ASN A 104 -3.99 2.08 -13.72
CA ASN A 104 -5.02 2.66 -12.84
C ASN A 104 -4.42 3.48 -11.69
N ILE A 105 -3.16 3.22 -11.33
CA ILE A 105 -2.45 3.93 -10.27
C ILE A 105 -1.55 5.01 -10.89
N ASN A 106 -0.56 4.60 -11.69
CA ASN A 106 0.37 5.46 -12.42
C ASN A 106 0.97 6.58 -11.56
N VAL A 107 1.43 6.24 -10.35
CA VAL A 107 2.04 7.19 -9.42
C VAL A 107 3.53 6.87 -9.29
N ALA A 108 4.37 7.83 -9.66
CA ALA A 108 5.81 7.77 -9.43
C ALA A 108 6.15 8.18 -7.99
N THR A 109 6.95 7.35 -7.33
CA THR A 109 7.45 7.56 -5.97
C THR A 109 8.89 7.10 -5.91
N ILE A 110 9.58 7.32 -4.78
CA ILE A 110 10.97 6.87 -4.61
C ILE A 110 11.03 5.85 -3.48
N PRO A 111 11.64 4.66 -3.70
CA PRO A 111 11.86 3.69 -2.63
C PRO A 111 12.83 4.25 -1.60
N MET A 112 12.55 4.08 -0.31
CA MET A 112 13.42 4.63 0.73
C MET A 112 14.76 3.89 0.80
N SER A 113 14.81 2.62 0.40
CA SER A 113 16.06 1.84 0.33
C SER A 113 17.11 2.45 -0.59
N ALA A 114 16.72 3.29 -1.56
CA ALA A 114 17.66 4.01 -2.43
C ALA A 114 18.58 4.99 -1.66
N PHE A 115 18.25 5.33 -0.41
CA PHE A 115 19.02 6.24 0.43
C PHE A 115 19.83 5.53 1.52
N PHE A 116 19.88 4.20 1.50
CA PHE A 116 20.61 3.40 2.47
C PHE A 116 21.59 2.47 1.77
N GLU A 117 22.79 2.37 2.33
CA GLU A 117 23.76 1.36 1.91
C GLU A 117 23.44 0.02 2.58
N PHE A 118 23.56 -1.06 1.82
CA PHE A 118 23.37 -2.41 2.33
C PHE A 118 24.71 -2.95 2.81
N ASP A 119 24.87 -3.09 4.13
CA ASP A 119 26.04 -3.71 4.73
C ASP A 119 25.77 -5.22 4.86
N GLU A 120 26.21 -5.99 3.85
CA GLU A 120 26.00 -7.44 3.78
C GLU A 120 26.72 -8.20 4.90
N ASP A 121 27.87 -7.70 5.36
CA ASP A 121 28.67 -8.39 6.36
C ASP A 121 28.03 -8.28 7.74
N ARG A 122 27.41 -7.15 8.07
CA ARG A 122 26.55 -7.04 9.27
C ARG A 122 25.35 -7.96 9.24
N ALA A 123 24.76 -8.20 8.07
CA ALA A 123 23.60 -9.07 7.93
C ALA A 123 23.94 -10.54 8.23
N LYS A 124 25.21 -10.94 8.03
CA LYS A 124 25.72 -12.28 8.38
C LYS A 124 25.96 -12.41 9.89
N ASP A 125 26.55 -11.38 10.50
CA ASP A 125 26.97 -11.42 11.91
C ASP A 125 25.81 -11.28 12.90
N ASP A 126 24.77 -10.53 12.54
CA ASP A 126 23.53 -10.47 13.29
C ASP A 126 22.35 -10.37 12.30
N PRO A 127 21.67 -11.48 11.99
CA PRO A 127 20.55 -11.49 11.06
C PRO A 127 19.33 -10.70 11.56
N LYS A 128 19.32 -10.26 12.83
CA LYS A 128 18.34 -9.29 13.36
C LYS A 128 18.81 -7.84 13.17
N CYS A 129 20.09 -7.60 12.93
CA CYS A 129 20.68 -6.27 12.66
C CYS A 129 20.50 -5.80 11.22
N ILE A 130 19.86 -6.62 10.36
CA ILE A 130 19.27 -6.15 9.09
C ILE A 130 18.36 -4.93 9.34
N ASP A 131 17.90 -4.70 10.58
CA ASP A 131 16.94 -3.65 10.93
C ASP A 131 17.49 -2.25 11.27
N LEU A 132 18.81 -2.00 11.39
CA LEU A 132 19.29 -0.62 11.68
C LEU A 132 20.44 -0.14 10.79
N PRO A 133 20.37 1.09 10.25
CA PRO A 133 21.48 1.70 9.52
C PRO A 133 22.63 2.02 10.48
N THR A 134 23.83 1.81 9.98
CA THR A 134 25.08 2.09 10.65
C THR A 134 25.39 3.60 10.61
N SER A 135 26.35 4.01 11.43
CA SER A 135 26.31 5.09 12.42
C SER A 135 26.54 6.52 11.91
N ASN A 136 25.53 7.11 11.27
CA ASN A 136 25.24 8.55 11.40
C ASN A 136 23.75 8.91 11.33
N ALA A 137 22.88 7.93 11.09
CA ALA A 137 21.43 8.11 11.20
C ALA A 137 21.02 8.03 12.67
N ARG A 138 20.44 9.12 13.21
CA ARG A 138 19.77 9.11 14.51
C ARG A 138 18.84 7.91 14.57
N SER A 139 19.16 6.99 15.48
CA SER A 139 18.39 5.79 15.78
C SER A 139 16.91 6.16 15.95
N PHE A 140 16.07 5.74 14.99
CA PHE A 140 14.62 5.72 15.16
C PHE A 140 14.31 4.63 16.19
N LYS A 141 14.42 4.96 17.49
CA LYS A 141 14.25 4.02 18.62
C LYS A 141 12.82 3.53 18.85
N ASN A 142 11.87 3.87 17.99
CA ASN A 142 10.46 3.51 18.21
C ASN A 142 10.08 2.28 17.38
N GLY A 143 10.43 1.09 17.87
CA GLY A 143 9.64 -0.15 17.76
C GLY A 143 9.00 -0.53 16.41
N LEU A 144 9.59 -0.17 15.28
CA LEU A 144 9.11 -0.54 13.94
C LEU A 144 9.79 -1.84 13.51
N THR A 145 9.28 -2.97 14.01
CA THR A 145 9.73 -4.33 13.63
C THR A 145 9.24 -4.77 12.24
N GLY A 146 8.87 -3.83 11.37
CA GLY A 146 8.56 -4.04 9.96
C GLY A 146 9.68 -3.42 9.13
N GLY A 147 10.50 -4.27 8.50
CA GLY A 147 11.84 -3.97 7.99
C GLY A 147 11.99 -2.72 7.11
N LYS A 148 13.25 -2.28 6.96
CA LYS A 148 13.75 -1.10 6.21
C LYS A 148 13.12 -0.84 4.83
N PHE A 149 12.50 -1.84 4.21
CA PHE A 149 11.85 -1.77 2.91
C PHE A 149 10.36 -1.44 2.98
N GLY A 150 9.85 -1.05 4.14
CA GLY A 150 8.45 -0.68 4.32
C GLY A 150 8.10 0.73 3.87
N TYR A 151 9.07 1.58 3.56
CA TYR A 151 8.82 3.01 3.36
C TYR A 151 9.02 3.47 1.92
N ILE A 152 8.17 4.38 1.48
CA ILE A 152 8.30 5.09 0.20
C ILE A 152 8.23 6.59 0.41
N ARG A 153 8.85 7.34 -0.49
CA ARG A 153 8.95 8.80 -0.45
C ARG A 153 8.17 9.45 -1.57
N PHE A 154 7.36 10.42 -1.20
CA PHE A 154 6.58 11.29 -2.07
C PHE A 154 7.17 12.69 -2.07
N THR A 155 7.02 13.42 -3.19
CA THR A 155 7.26 14.85 -3.23
C THR A 155 5.95 15.62 -3.39
N PHE A 156 5.87 16.78 -2.75
CA PHE A 156 4.78 17.73 -2.91
C PHE A 156 5.21 19.05 -3.58
N CYS A 157 6.39 19.04 -4.22
CA CYS A 157 6.85 20.14 -5.08
C CYS A 157 6.16 20.13 -6.46
N VAL A 158 4.84 20.02 -6.45
CA VAL A 158 3.97 19.95 -7.64
C VAL A 158 2.73 20.83 -7.44
N SER A 159 1.86 20.91 -8.44
CA SER A 159 0.59 21.64 -8.31
C SER A 159 -0.39 20.91 -7.37
N GLU A 160 -1.26 21.65 -6.69
CA GLU A 160 -2.30 21.05 -5.85
C GLU A 160 -3.24 20.13 -6.63
N LYS A 161 -3.56 20.49 -7.88
CA LYS A 161 -4.32 19.65 -8.81
C LYS A 161 -3.65 18.28 -9.01
N THR A 162 -2.32 18.26 -9.11
CA THR A 162 -1.54 17.02 -9.20
C THR A 162 -1.64 16.20 -7.92
N ILE A 163 -1.55 16.83 -6.74
CA ILE A 163 -1.68 16.16 -5.44
C ILE A 163 -3.07 15.52 -5.29
N LEU A 164 -4.13 16.26 -5.63
CA LEU A 164 -5.50 15.75 -5.62
C LEU A 164 -5.69 14.57 -6.58
N SER A 165 -5.15 14.68 -7.81
CA SER A 165 -5.19 13.59 -8.79
C SER A 165 -4.44 12.35 -8.32
N ILE A 166 -3.30 12.51 -7.64
CA ILE A 166 -2.58 11.40 -6.99
C ILE A 166 -3.47 10.77 -5.91
N GLY A 167 -4.08 11.58 -5.05
CA GLY A 167 -5.02 11.10 -4.02
C GLY A 167 -6.16 10.28 -4.61
N GLN A 168 -6.78 10.72 -5.69
CA GLN A 168 -7.85 9.97 -6.36
C GLN A 168 -7.36 8.63 -6.91
N ARG A 169 -6.15 8.58 -7.48
CA ARG A 169 -5.56 7.35 -8.02
C ARG A 169 -5.19 6.36 -6.92
N PHE A 170 -4.90 6.82 -5.71
CA PHE A 170 -4.69 5.93 -4.56
C PHE A 170 -5.93 5.16 -4.13
N ASN A 171 -7.14 5.63 -4.42
CA ASN A 171 -8.33 4.82 -4.21
C ASN A 171 -8.25 3.49 -4.98
N ASN A 172 -7.57 3.45 -6.13
CA ASN A 172 -7.37 2.22 -6.89
C ASN A 172 -6.37 1.26 -6.20
N VAL A 173 -5.44 1.77 -5.39
CA VAL A 173 -4.55 0.96 -4.55
C VAL A 173 -5.36 0.28 -3.43
N THR A 174 -6.38 0.95 -2.88
CA THR A 174 -7.25 0.31 -1.87
C THR A 174 -8.25 -0.67 -2.48
N ASN A 175 -8.73 -0.41 -3.70
CA ASN A 175 -9.61 -1.34 -4.40
C ASN A 175 -8.91 -2.67 -4.71
N PHE A 176 -7.60 -2.64 -4.99
CA PHE A 176 -6.78 -3.85 -5.06
C PHE A 176 -6.87 -4.71 -3.78
N LEU A 177 -7.03 -4.11 -2.60
CA LEU A 177 -7.25 -4.88 -1.37
C LEU A 177 -8.67 -5.46 -1.27
N LYS A 178 -9.67 -4.74 -1.80
CA LYS A 178 -11.07 -5.20 -1.82
C LYS A 178 -11.25 -6.36 -2.79
N ASP A 179 -10.57 -6.33 -3.92
CA ASP A 179 -10.59 -7.40 -4.92
C ASP A 179 -10.07 -8.72 -4.33
N ILE A 180 -9.09 -8.66 -3.44
CA ILE A 180 -8.59 -9.84 -2.71
C ILE A 180 -9.61 -10.34 -1.68
N ALA A 181 -10.21 -9.44 -0.88
CA ALA A 181 -11.25 -9.85 0.06
C ALA A 181 -12.42 -10.53 -0.67
N HIS A 182 -12.77 -10.01 -1.85
CA HIS A 182 -13.74 -10.63 -2.74
C HIS A 182 -13.27 -11.99 -3.28
N LEU A 183 -12.00 -12.12 -3.69
CA LEU A 183 -11.40 -13.38 -4.13
C LEU A 183 -11.35 -14.45 -3.02
N LEU A 184 -10.98 -14.07 -1.80
CA LEU A 184 -10.97 -14.94 -0.64
C LEU A 184 -12.39 -15.38 -0.27
N LEU A 185 -13.36 -14.46 -0.33
CA LEU A 185 -14.77 -14.77 -0.15
C LEU A 185 -15.26 -15.77 -1.22
N LEU A 186 -14.90 -15.56 -2.49
CA LEU A 186 -15.22 -16.48 -3.58
C LEU A 186 -14.56 -17.86 -3.37
N PHE A 187 -13.31 -17.90 -2.92
CA PHE A 187 -12.60 -19.14 -2.64
C PHE A 187 -13.24 -19.91 -1.47
N TYR A 188 -13.60 -19.22 -0.39
CA TYR A 188 -14.32 -19.78 0.74
C TYR A 188 -15.67 -20.36 0.30
N LEU A 189 -16.47 -19.58 -0.44
CA LEU A 189 -17.75 -20.04 -0.98
C LEU A 189 -17.59 -21.26 -1.90
N LYS A 190 -16.57 -21.29 -2.75
CA LYS A 190 -16.27 -22.43 -3.64
C LYS A 190 -15.93 -23.69 -2.83
N THR A 191 -15.18 -23.55 -1.75
CA THR A 191 -14.80 -24.65 -0.86
C THR A 191 -16.00 -25.20 -0.10
N GLU A 192 -16.86 -24.33 0.45
CA GLU A 192 -18.10 -24.71 1.11
C GLU A 192 -19.08 -25.41 0.15
N ILE A 193 -19.24 -24.90 -1.07
CA ILE A 193 -20.07 -25.54 -2.10
C ILE A 193 -19.55 -26.96 -2.40
N LYS A 194 -18.23 -27.14 -2.52
CA LYS A 194 -17.62 -28.45 -2.77
C LYS A 194 -17.85 -29.42 -1.61
N LEU A 195 -17.71 -28.96 -0.36
CA LEU A 195 -18.01 -29.74 0.84
C LEU A 195 -19.49 -30.15 0.90
N LEU A 196 -20.41 -29.23 0.59
CA LEU A 196 -21.84 -29.52 0.52
C LEU A 196 -22.16 -30.56 -0.56
N GLN A 197 -21.56 -30.46 -1.74
CA GLN A 197 -21.72 -31.45 -2.81
C GLN A 197 -21.22 -32.84 -2.38
N MET A 198 -20.07 -32.92 -1.69
CA MET A 198 -19.58 -34.18 -1.14
C MET A 198 -20.53 -34.76 -0.08
N ARG A 199 -21.05 -33.94 0.83
CA ARG A 199 -22.04 -34.38 1.84
C ARG A 199 -23.33 -34.88 1.19
N ILE A 200 -23.85 -34.19 0.18
CA ILE A 200 -25.02 -34.65 -0.59
C ILE A 200 -24.72 -35.97 -1.30
N LYS A 201 -23.52 -36.15 -1.87
CA LYS A 201 -23.12 -37.40 -2.52
C LYS A 201 -23.04 -38.56 -1.53
N ILE A 202 -22.48 -38.34 -0.35
CA ILE A 202 -22.46 -39.32 0.74
C ILE A 202 -23.90 -39.65 1.15
N LEU A 203 -24.72 -38.65 1.44
CA LEU A 203 -26.12 -38.84 1.82
C LEU A 203 -26.91 -39.61 0.76
N LYS A 204 -26.72 -39.34 -0.54
CA LYS A 204 -27.36 -40.11 -1.63
C LYS A 204 -26.91 -41.57 -1.66
N LYS A 205 -25.64 -41.85 -1.32
CA LYS A 205 -25.11 -43.21 -1.23
C LYS A 205 -25.64 -43.94 0.01
N SER A 206 -25.85 -43.23 1.11
CA SER A 206 -26.41 -43.74 2.37
C SER A 206 -27.94 -43.91 2.31
N PHE A 207 -28.65 -42.97 1.68
CA PHE A 207 -30.11 -42.98 1.50
C PHE A 207 -30.49 -43.73 0.21
N VAL A 208 -30.30 -45.04 0.26
CA VAL A 208 -31.08 -45.99 -0.55
C VAL A 208 -32.45 -46.28 0.11
N LEU A 209 -32.78 -45.62 1.24
CA LEU A 209 -34.06 -45.75 1.93
C LEU A 209 -35.06 -44.66 1.50
N LYS A 210 -36.23 -45.12 1.04
CA LYS A 210 -37.11 -44.48 0.06
C LYS A 210 -38.06 -43.39 0.58
N GLU A 211 -37.94 -42.90 1.82
CA GLU A 211 -39.10 -42.25 2.50
C GLU A 211 -38.98 -40.80 3.00
N ASN A 212 -37.91 -40.02 2.77
CA ASN A 212 -37.83 -38.67 3.38
C ASN A 212 -37.31 -37.53 2.49
N LYS A 213 -37.81 -37.43 1.24
CA LYS A 213 -37.49 -36.29 0.36
C LYS A 213 -37.86 -34.92 0.94
N HIS A 214 -39.00 -34.80 1.65
CA HIS A 214 -39.50 -33.52 2.17
C HIS A 214 -38.64 -32.92 3.30
N LYS A 215 -38.03 -33.76 4.16
CA LYS A 215 -37.16 -33.25 5.24
C LYS A 215 -35.85 -32.68 4.70
N ILE A 216 -35.29 -33.27 3.65
CA ILE A 216 -34.02 -32.84 3.06
C ILE A 216 -34.16 -31.47 2.39
N THR A 217 -35.24 -31.24 1.63
CA THR A 217 -35.50 -29.92 1.03
C THR A 217 -35.68 -28.83 2.09
N SER A 218 -36.38 -29.12 3.20
CA SER A 218 -36.53 -28.18 4.30
C SER A 218 -35.18 -27.79 4.95
N TYR A 219 -34.28 -28.75 5.15
CA TYR A 219 -32.94 -28.49 5.69
C TYR A 219 -32.08 -27.64 4.77
N LEU A 220 -32.10 -27.91 3.46
CA LEU A 220 -31.33 -27.13 2.49
C LEU A 220 -31.80 -25.67 2.42
N VAL A 221 -33.12 -25.43 2.47
CA VAL A 221 -33.68 -24.07 2.49
C VAL A 221 -33.29 -23.31 3.76
N LYS A 222 -33.37 -23.96 4.94
CA LYS A 222 -32.94 -23.34 6.21
C LYS A 222 -31.45 -23.02 6.24
N PHE A 223 -30.62 -23.95 5.75
CA PHE A 223 -29.18 -23.72 5.65
C PHE A 223 -28.87 -22.55 4.72
N PHE A 224 -29.52 -22.47 3.55
CA PHE A 224 -29.36 -21.37 2.62
C PHE A 224 -29.73 -20.01 3.23
N PHE A 225 -30.82 -19.97 4.01
CA PHE A 225 -31.23 -18.76 4.74
C PHE A 225 -30.23 -18.33 5.81
N ILE A 226 -29.63 -19.28 6.56
CA ILE A 226 -28.60 -18.98 7.58
C ILE A 226 -27.35 -18.41 6.93
N VAL A 227 -26.93 -18.96 5.78
CA VAL A 227 -25.75 -18.47 5.06
C VAL A 227 -26.00 -17.04 4.54
N ILE A 228 -27.17 -16.76 3.94
CA ILE A 228 -27.51 -15.42 3.48
C ILE A 228 -27.53 -14.41 4.64
N LYS A 229 -28.12 -14.78 5.78
CA LYS A 229 -28.20 -13.90 6.98
C LYS A 229 -26.84 -13.56 7.60
N ASN A 230 -25.81 -14.37 7.36
CA ASN A 230 -24.46 -14.11 7.87
C ASN A 230 -23.57 -13.40 6.85
N LEU A 231 -24.00 -13.29 5.59
CA LEU A 231 -23.28 -12.60 4.53
C LEU A 231 -23.71 -11.13 4.35
N PHE A 232 -24.90 -10.76 4.82
CA PHE A 232 -25.48 -9.42 4.74
C PHE A 232 -25.90 -8.92 6.12
#